data_AF-A0A8B8DD91-F1
#
_entry.id   AF-A0A8B8DD91-F1
#
_cell.length_a   1.000
_cell.length_b   1.000
_cell.length_c   1.000
_cell.angle_alpha   90.00
_cell.angle_beta   90.00
_cell.angle_gamma   90.00
#
_symmetry.space_group_name_H-M   'P 1'
#
loop_
_entity.id
_entity.type
_entity.pdbx_description
1 polymer ?
#
loop_
_entity_poly.entity_id
_entity_poly.type
_entity_poly.pdbx_seq_one_letter_code
_entity_poly.pdbx_strand_id
1 'polypeptide(L)'
;MGQTCNHVAALMFRVEMANKLGVTSCTSAPCSWKVPAATCVLPVKIRETVVKKSRHGQVKSRSLVSTQKTEYRPQASMNIDRDSLINDLRKALPNACVFKGIDLPEEVASTEKNGTKVASTSSDECRNVLQQNTCTTDIENLIMINIAENEGIRTSKDFIERQPILTPETVMAIQEKTVGQSNNSMWHQLRRGRITASNFYPIFTRVNSYNKNADIDMSSSISTVMGLATPSPNIRALKFGREMEPVAKEMYREEYRKKHVNACFEECGLFLDQNKSFLAASPDMLVACDCCGEGLLEVKCTLKPKCEVCLQFCTCNLPDYLGYVDGRLEIKKSHKYFCQVQGQLAVTQRQWCDFLCTLVMEHFWKECYMKNLTIKRYMKT
;
A
#
# COMPACT_ATOMS: atom_id res chain seq x y z
N MET A 1 5.61 -11.41 -60.68
CA MET A 1 4.88 -11.91 -59.48
C MET A 1 3.49 -11.31 -59.50
N GLY A 2 2.46 -12.05 -59.91
CA GLY A 2 1.17 -11.47 -60.29
C GLY A 2 -0.05 -12.34 -60.00
N GLN A 3 -0.09 -13.06 -58.87
CA GLN A 3 -1.28 -13.85 -58.47
C GLN A 3 -1.52 -13.92 -56.94
N THR A 4 -1.05 -12.95 -56.15
CA THR A 4 -1.44 -12.86 -54.73
C THR A 4 -2.06 -11.51 -54.44
N CYS A 5 -3.24 -11.51 -53.82
CA CYS A 5 -3.96 -10.27 -53.52
C CYS A 5 -3.09 -9.34 -52.66
N ASN A 6 -3.24 -8.02 -52.85
CA ASN A 6 -2.46 -6.99 -52.15
C ASN A 6 -2.44 -7.16 -50.62
N HIS A 7 -3.43 -7.86 -50.06
CA HIS A 7 -3.49 -8.22 -48.64
C HIS A 7 -2.35 -9.14 -48.19
N VAL A 8 -1.89 -10.07 -49.04
CA VAL A 8 -0.77 -10.96 -48.70
C VAL A 8 0.53 -10.16 -48.62
N ALA A 9 0.76 -9.25 -49.57
CA ALA A 9 1.91 -8.35 -49.54
C ALA A 9 1.86 -7.42 -48.31
N ALA A 10 0.70 -6.83 -48.03
CA ALA A 10 0.50 -5.99 -46.84
C ALA A 10 0.73 -6.77 -45.53
N LEU A 11 0.32 -8.04 -45.47
CA LEU A 11 0.56 -8.91 -44.31
C LEU A 11 2.05 -9.21 -44.15
N MET A 12 2.77 -9.48 -45.24
CA MET A 12 4.22 -9.71 -45.19
C MET A 12 4.99 -8.47 -44.74
N PHE A 13 4.65 -7.28 -45.25
CA PHE A 13 5.24 -6.03 -44.77
C PHE A 13 4.94 -5.77 -43.30
N ARG A 14 3.73 -6.10 -42.84
CA ARG A 14 3.35 -5.97 -41.43
C ARG A 14 4.13 -6.93 -40.53
N VAL A 15 4.35 -8.17 -40.97
CA VAL A 15 5.16 -9.16 -40.23
C VAL A 15 6.64 -8.78 -40.22
N GLU A 16 7.18 -8.31 -41.35
CA GLU A 16 8.56 -7.84 -41.45
C GLU A 16 8.79 -6.60 -40.56
N MET A 17 7.85 -5.66 -40.57
CA MET A 17 7.89 -4.48 -39.71
C MET A 17 7.76 -4.85 -38.23
N ALA A 18 6.90 -5.81 -37.89
CA ALA A 18 6.81 -6.35 -36.52
C ALA A 18 8.13 -6.98 -36.07
N ASN A 19 8.82 -7.70 -36.96
CA ASN A 19 10.13 -8.29 -36.66
C ASN A 19 11.22 -7.22 -36.48
N LYS A 20 11.27 -6.19 -37.35
CA LYS A 20 12.20 -5.05 -37.23
C LYS A 20 11.96 -4.21 -35.98
N LEU A 21 10.71 -4.14 -35.50
CA LEU A 21 10.32 -3.45 -34.28
C LEU A 21 10.45 -4.33 -33.02
N GLY A 22 10.92 -5.57 -33.13
CA GLY A 22 11.12 -6.48 -32.00
C GLY A 22 9.83 -7.00 -31.35
N VAL A 23 8.70 -7.01 -32.09
CA VAL A 23 7.41 -7.49 -31.57
C VAL A 23 7.42 -9.01 -31.51
N THR A 24 7.44 -9.56 -30.30
CA THR A 24 7.39 -11.01 -30.04
C THR A 24 6.01 -11.60 -30.36
N SER A 25 5.97 -12.80 -30.95
CA SER A 25 4.71 -13.53 -31.20
C SER A 25 4.01 -13.87 -29.88
N CYS A 26 2.69 -14.07 -29.93
CA CYS A 26 1.89 -14.45 -28.76
C CYS A 26 2.30 -15.81 -28.16
N THR A 27 3.08 -16.62 -28.87
CA THR A 27 3.69 -17.87 -28.40
C THR A 27 5.01 -17.66 -27.65
N SER A 28 5.64 -16.49 -27.78
CA SER A 28 6.92 -16.14 -27.14
C SER A 28 6.73 -15.33 -25.85
N ALA A 29 5.49 -14.95 -25.52
CA ALA A 29 5.14 -14.26 -24.28
C ALA A 29 4.61 -15.26 -23.23
N PRO A 30 4.85 -15.03 -21.92
CA PRO A 30 4.25 -15.83 -20.86
C PRO A 30 2.72 -15.81 -20.97
N CYS A 31 2.06 -16.98 -20.82
CA CYS A 31 0.61 -17.07 -20.91
C CYS A 31 -0.07 -16.13 -19.90
N SER A 32 -0.84 -15.17 -20.42
CA SER A 32 -1.61 -14.24 -19.59
C SER A 32 -3.11 -14.53 -19.72
N TRP A 33 -3.80 -14.67 -18.58
CA TRP A 33 -5.24 -14.76 -18.55
C TRP A 33 -5.85 -13.38 -18.76
N LYS A 34 -6.71 -13.23 -19.78
CA LYS A 34 -7.53 -12.02 -19.93
C LYS A 34 -8.62 -12.06 -18.86
N VAL A 35 -8.59 -11.11 -17.93
CA VAL A 35 -9.64 -10.95 -16.93
C VAL A 35 -10.87 -10.33 -17.61
N PRO A 36 -12.03 -11.01 -17.62
CA PRO A 36 -13.25 -10.45 -18.19
C PRO A 36 -13.74 -9.24 -17.39
N ALA A 37 -14.46 -8.33 -18.06
CA ALA A 37 -15.10 -7.20 -17.38
C ALA A 37 -16.09 -7.71 -16.32
N ALA A 38 -16.00 -7.09 -15.13
CA ALA A 38 -16.79 -7.28 -13.92
C ALA A 38 -18.00 -8.22 -14.04
N THR A 39 -17.79 -9.50 -13.73
CA THR A 39 -18.87 -10.36 -13.26
C THR A 39 -18.72 -10.48 -11.75
N CYS A 40 -19.72 -10.02 -10.99
CA CYS A 40 -19.78 -10.14 -9.53
C CYS A 40 -19.92 -11.62 -9.14
N VAL A 41 -18.82 -12.36 -9.14
CA VAL A 41 -18.77 -13.73 -8.65
C VAL A 41 -17.85 -13.73 -7.43
N LEU A 42 -18.44 -13.96 -6.26
CA LEU A 42 -17.67 -14.17 -5.03
C LEU A 42 -16.88 -15.48 -5.17
N PRO A 43 -15.61 -15.51 -4.75
CA PRO A 43 -14.82 -16.74 -4.78
C PRO A 43 -15.46 -17.79 -3.85
N VAL A 44 -15.75 -18.96 -4.39
CA VAL A 44 -16.29 -20.12 -3.66
C VAL A 44 -15.28 -21.26 -3.69
N LYS A 45 -15.34 -22.19 -2.71
CA LYS A 45 -14.47 -23.36 -2.72
C LYS A 45 -14.68 -24.15 -4.02
N ILE A 46 -13.65 -24.83 -4.55
CA ILE A 46 -13.75 -25.59 -5.80
C ILE A 46 -14.92 -26.59 -5.79
N ARG A 47 -15.15 -27.25 -4.64
CA ARG A 47 -16.28 -28.18 -4.45
C ARG A 47 -17.66 -27.52 -4.53
N GLU A 48 -17.72 -26.22 -4.27
CA GLU A 48 -18.91 -25.37 -4.30
C GLU A 48 -19.02 -24.60 -5.63
N THR A 49 -18.06 -24.77 -6.56
CA THR A 49 -18.06 -24.08 -7.84
C THR A 49 -19.00 -24.77 -8.83
N VAL A 50 -20.10 -24.08 -9.18
CA VAL A 50 -21.08 -24.59 -10.15
C VAL A 50 -20.61 -24.25 -11.57
N VAL A 51 -19.90 -25.17 -12.23
CA VAL A 51 -19.44 -24.99 -13.61
C VAL A 51 -20.62 -25.18 -14.58
N LYS A 52 -21.12 -24.08 -15.15
CA LYS A 52 -22.12 -24.10 -16.22
C LYS A 52 -21.51 -23.65 -17.53
N LYS A 53 -21.79 -24.39 -18.61
CA LYS A 53 -21.39 -24.02 -19.97
C LYS A 53 -22.19 -22.80 -20.43
N SER A 54 -21.51 -21.73 -20.83
CA SER A 54 -22.16 -20.54 -21.40
C SER A 54 -22.89 -20.87 -22.70
N ARG A 55 -24.19 -20.55 -22.80
CA ARG A 55 -24.98 -20.69 -24.03
C ARG A 55 -25.33 -19.30 -24.56
N HIS A 56 -24.61 -18.84 -25.58
CA HIS A 56 -24.94 -17.58 -26.25
C HIS A 56 -25.84 -17.87 -27.46
N GLY A 57 -27.07 -17.36 -27.45
CA GLY A 57 -27.82 -17.10 -28.68
C GLY A 57 -28.73 -18.17 -29.29
N GLN A 58 -29.24 -19.19 -28.59
CA GLN A 58 -30.58 -19.80 -28.83
C GLN A 58 -30.90 -21.02 -27.92
N VAL A 59 -32.21 -21.22 -27.69
CA VAL A 59 -32.80 -22.44 -27.10
C VAL A 59 -32.96 -23.50 -28.20
N LYS A 60 -32.18 -24.58 -28.12
CA LYS A 60 -32.63 -25.94 -28.46
C LYS A 60 -32.00 -26.94 -27.48
N SER A 61 -32.83 -27.57 -26.66
CA SER A 61 -32.48 -28.81 -25.99
C SER A 61 -32.69 -29.94 -26.99
N ARG A 62 -31.61 -30.49 -27.55
CA ARG A 62 -31.66 -31.88 -28.01
C ARG A 62 -31.25 -32.73 -26.81
N SER A 63 -32.03 -33.76 -26.49
CA SER A 63 -31.64 -34.78 -25.53
C SER A 63 -30.31 -35.41 -25.96
N LEU A 64 -29.45 -35.70 -25.00
CA LEU A 64 -28.13 -36.28 -25.24
C LEU A 64 -28.29 -37.69 -25.83
N VAL A 65 -27.53 -37.99 -26.89
CA VAL A 65 -27.56 -39.29 -27.59
C VAL A 65 -26.82 -40.39 -26.81
N SER A 66 -26.04 -40.06 -25.79
CA SER A 66 -25.36 -41.04 -24.93
C SER A 66 -25.02 -40.47 -23.56
N THR A 67 -25.30 -41.25 -22.51
CA THR A 67 -25.00 -40.95 -21.10
C THR A 67 -23.56 -41.26 -20.71
N GLN A 68 -22.75 -41.87 -21.58
CA GLN A 68 -21.35 -42.24 -21.28
C GLN A 68 -20.49 -41.05 -20.87
N LYS A 69 -20.69 -39.86 -21.45
CA LYS A 69 -19.91 -38.66 -21.08
C LYS A 69 -20.30 -38.06 -19.74
N THR A 70 -21.55 -38.25 -19.30
CA THR A 70 -22.02 -37.81 -17.98
C THR A 70 -21.65 -38.80 -16.88
N GLU A 71 -21.53 -40.08 -17.21
CA GLU A 71 -21.16 -41.14 -16.27
C GLU A 71 -19.64 -41.38 -16.18
N TYR A 72 -18.85 -40.74 -17.04
CA TYR A 72 -17.40 -40.84 -17.01
C TYR A 72 -16.82 -40.23 -15.73
N ARG A 73 -16.49 -41.09 -14.77
CA ARG A 73 -15.71 -40.75 -13.57
C ARG A 73 -14.25 -41.16 -13.77
N PRO A 74 -13.34 -40.22 -14.06
CA PRO A 74 -11.92 -40.53 -14.27
C PRO A 74 -11.22 -41.06 -13.00
N GLN A 75 -11.86 -40.97 -11.83
CA GLN A 75 -11.32 -41.43 -10.54
C GLN A 75 -11.75 -42.85 -10.16
N ALA A 76 -12.56 -43.54 -10.96
CA ALA A 76 -13.12 -44.84 -10.58
C ALA A 76 -12.09 -45.96 -10.38
N SER A 77 -10.84 -45.78 -10.84
CA SER A 77 -9.80 -46.81 -10.85
C SER A 77 -8.54 -46.50 -10.04
N MET A 78 -8.48 -45.40 -9.31
CA MET A 78 -7.24 -45.02 -8.60
C MET A 78 -7.49 -44.84 -7.10
N ASN A 79 -7.20 -45.89 -6.35
CA ASN A 79 -7.10 -45.84 -4.89
C ASN A 79 -5.75 -45.18 -4.53
N ILE A 80 -5.66 -43.87 -4.75
CA ILE A 80 -4.45 -43.10 -4.42
C ILE A 80 -4.53 -42.77 -2.95
N ASP A 81 -3.61 -43.34 -2.18
CA ASP A 81 -3.37 -42.97 -0.79
C ASP A 81 -2.92 -41.50 -0.74
N ARG A 82 -3.91 -40.65 -0.46
CA ARG A 82 -3.79 -39.20 -0.51
C ARG A 82 -2.83 -38.68 0.55
N ASP A 83 -2.75 -39.37 1.68
CA ASP A 83 -1.95 -38.95 2.82
C ASP A 83 -0.48 -39.26 2.56
N SER A 84 -0.17 -40.41 1.96
CA SER A 84 1.18 -40.73 1.47
C SER A 84 1.67 -39.68 0.47
N LEU A 85 0.84 -39.30 -0.50
CA LEU A 85 1.23 -38.32 -1.52
C LEU A 85 1.50 -36.94 -0.91
N ILE A 86 0.65 -36.48 0.01
CA ILE A 86 0.82 -35.17 0.67
C ILE A 86 2.10 -35.15 1.53
N ASN A 87 2.40 -36.24 2.23
CA ASN A 87 3.60 -36.36 3.05
C ASN A 87 4.89 -36.35 2.21
N ASP A 88 4.91 -37.08 1.08
CA ASP A 88 6.05 -37.06 0.16
C ASP A 88 6.24 -35.68 -0.48
N LEU A 89 5.14 -35.01 -0.84
CA LEU A 89 5.19 -33.66 -1.39
C LEU A 89 5.73 -32.64 -0.37
N ARG A 90 5.42 -32.81 0.92
CA ARG A 90 5.90 -31.94 2.00
C ARG A 90 7.39 -32.10 2.25
N LYS A 91 7.91 -33.33 2.16
CA LYS A 91 9.36 -33.60 2.23
C LYS A 91 10.09 -32.99 1.05
N ALA A 92 9.53 -33.08 -0.15
CA ALA A 92 10.18 -32.59 -1.36
C ALA A 92 10.08 -31.05 -1.50
N LEU A 93 8.94 -30.45 -1.18
CA LEU A 93 8.64 -29.03 -1.45
C LEU A 93 7.79 -28.41 -0.32
N PRO A 94 8.38 -28.13 0.86
CA PRO A 94 7.62 -27.72 2.05
C PRO A 94 6.83 -26.41 1.90
N ASN A 95 7.23 -25.53 0.97
CA ASN A 95 6.59 -24.22 0.74
C ASN A 95 5.57 -24.22 -0.42
N ALA A 96 5.16 -25.39 -0.93
CA ALA A 96 4.24 -25.45 -2.06
C ALA A 96 2.88 -24.81 -1.72
N CYS A 97 2.33 -24.02 -2.66
CA CYS A 97 1.05 -23.33 -2.50
C CYS A 97 -0.14 -24.27 -2.24
N VAL A 98 -0.04 -25.56 -2.59
CA VAL A 98 -1.09 -26.55 -2.38
C VAL A 98 -1.44 -26.72 -0.90
N PHE A 99 -0.46 -26.53 0.01
CA PHE A 99 -0.68 -26.63 1.46
C PHE A 99 -1.48 -25.46 2.04
N LYS A 100 -1.70 -24.37 1.27
CA LYS A 100 -2.56 -23.26 1.69
C LYS A 100 -4.06 -23.54 1.49
N GLY A 101 -4.40 -24.63 0.78
CA GLY A 101 -5.77 -24.96 0.38
C GLY A 101 -6.29 -26.30 0.90
N ILE A 102 -5.51 -27.01 1.74
CA ILE A 102 -5.88 -28.30 2.33
C ILE A 102 -5.87 -28.13 3.85
N ASP A 103 -7.00 -28.44 4.50
CA ASP A 103 -7.11 -28.45 5.97
C ASP A 103 -6.34 -29.68 6.48
N LEU A 104 -5.21 -29.47 7.16
CA LEU A 104 -4.39 -30.53 7.76
C LEU A 104 -4.55 -30.50 9.29
N PRO A 105 -4.69 -31.65 9.97
CA PRO A 105 -4.67 -31.71 11.44
C PRO A 105 -3.32 -31.25 11.98
N GLU A 106 -3.33 -30.38 13.00
CA GLU A 106 -2.14 -30.02 13.76
C GLU A 106 -1.70 -31.22 14.62
N GLU A 107 -0.56 -31.82 14.30
CA GLU A 107 0.24 -32.54 15.28
C GLU A 107 1.62 -31.91 15.44
N VAL A 108 1.97 -31.77 16.71
CA VAL A 108 3.12 -31.11 17.29
C VAL A 108 4.34 -32.01 17.13
N ALA A 109 5.43 -31.51 16.54
CA ALA A 109 6.77 -32.05 16.79
C ALA A 109 7.86 -31.01 16.49
N SER A 110 8.39 -30.47 17.58
CA SER A 110 9.73 -29.92 17.77
C SER A 110 10.84 -30.87 17.28
N THR A 111 11.91 -30.30 16.70
CA THR A 111 13.35 -30.72 16.58
C THR A 111 13.85 -30.42 15.16
N GLU A 112 15.08 -29.99 14.87
CA GLU A 112 16.21 -29.46 15.61
C GLU A 112 17.10 -28.71 14.60
N LYS A 113 18.03 -27.92 15.13
CA LYS A 113 19.03 -27.10 14.43
C LYS A 113 19.96 -27.93 13.54
N ASN A 114 20.40 -27.33 12.42
CA ASN A 114 21.77 -27.29 11.88
C ASN A 114 21.69 -26.50 10.57
N GLY A 115 22.32 -25.35 10.38
CA GLY A 115 23.74 -25.07 10.58
C GLY A 115 24.38 -24.94 9.20
N THR A 116 24.34 -23.75 8.59
CA THR A 116 25.31 -23.35 7.55
C THR A 116 25.49 -21.84 7.60
N LYS A 117 26.67 -21.44 8.05
CA LYS A 117 27.19 -20.07 8.01
C LYS A 117 27.41 -19.67 6.55
N VAL A 118 26.83 -18.54 6.13
CA VAL A 118 27.39 -17.73 5.05
C VAL A 118 27.53 -16.32 5.59
N ALA A 119 28.76 -15.81 5.52
CA ALA A 119 29.20 -14.57 6.12
C ALA A 119 28.47 -13.36 5.52
N SER A 120 27.85 -12.56 6.37
CA SER A 120 27.42 -11.20 6.08
C SER A 120 28.37 -10.23 6.78
N THR A 121 29.21 -9.57 6.00
CA THR A 121 30.01 -8.42 6.42
C THR A 121 29.11 -7.20 6.67
N SER A 122 29.18 -6.71 7.91
CA SER A 122 28.99 -5.34 8.40
C SER A 122 27.70 -4.58 8.03
N SER A 123 26.71 -4.66 8.92
CA SER A 123 25.68 -3.62 9.10
C SER A 123 25.30 -3.37 10.59
N ASP A 124 26.11 -3.83 11.53
CA ASP A 124 25.78 -3.89 12.97
C ASP A 124 26.35 -2.75 13.83
N GLU A 125 26.40 -1.51 13.32
CA GLU A 125 26.80 -0.34 14.12
C GLU A 125 25.71 0.76 14.23
N CYS A 126 24.43 0.38 14.27
CA CYS A 126 23.35 1.33 14.60
C CYS A 126 22.32 0.81 15.63
N ARG A 127 22.60 -0.30 16.31
CA ARG A 127 21.75 -0.81 17.40
C ARG A 127 22.56 -0.98 18.66
N ASN A 128 22.78 0.10 19.40
CA ASN A 128 23.16 0.02 20.82
C ASN A 128 22.93 1.35 21.56
N VAL A 129 21.70 1.87 21.51
CA VAL A 129 21.10 2.61 22.63
C VAL A 129 19.61 2.33 22.58
N LEU A 130 19.13 1.50 23.50
CA LEU A 130 17.76 1.32 24.02
C LEU A 130 17.65 -0.15 24.45
N GLN A 131 18.06 -0.39 25.69
CA GLN A 131 17.88 -1.66 26.37
C GLN A 131 16.39 -2.04 26.41
N GLN A 132 16.16 -3.32 26.17
CA GLN A 132 14.90 -4.03 26.27
C GLN A 132 14.27 -3.85 27.65
N ASN A 133 13.32 -2.92 27.77
CA ASN A 133 12.26 -3.00 28.76
C ASN A 133 10.97 -3.18 27.98
N THR A 134 10.49 -4.43 27.88
CA THR A 134 9.15 -4.71 27.35
C THR A 134 8.14 -4.18 28.37
N CYS A 135 7.79 -2.90 28.22
CA CYS A 135 6.63 -2.34 28.87
C CYS A 135 5.42 -3.11 28.32
N THR A 136 4.79 -3.94 29.15
CA THR A 136 3.51 -4.59 28.85
C THR A 136 2.39 -3.55 28.92
N THR A 137 2.55 -2.41 28.25
CA THR A 137 1.42 -1.53 28.00
C THR A 137 0.51 -2.29 27.06
N ASP A 138 -0.67 -2.59 27.56
CA ASP A 138 -1.74 -3.18 26.78
C ASP A 138 -2.24 -2.12 25.78
N ILE A 139 -1.60 -2.10 24.62
CA ILE A 139 -1.86 -1.15 23.53
C ILE A 139 -3.31 -1.26 23.04
N GLU A 140 -3.98 -2.40 23.27
CA GLU A 140 -5.40 -2.57 22.95
C GLU A 140 -6.27 -1.62 23.80
N ASN A 141 -5.89 -1.34 25.05
CA ASN A 141 -6.61 -0.36 25.88
C ASN A 141 -6.51 1.07 25.33
N LEU A 142 -5.56 1.34 24.42
CA LEU A 142 -5.43 2.61 23.73
C LEU A 142 -6.28 2.69 22.45
N ILE A 143 -7.09 1.68 22.11
CA ILE A 143 -8.09 1.83 21.06
C ILE A 143 -9.18 2.80 21.55
N MET A 144 -9.62 3.74 20.71
CA MET A 144 -10.54 4.82 21.15
C MET A 144 -11.84 4.32 21.80
N ILE A 145 -12.37 3.18 21.36
CA ILE A 145 -13.58 2.58 21.96
C ILE A 145 -13.28 2.01 23.35
N ASN A 146 -12.14 1.34 23.52
CA ASN A 146 -11.70 0.79 24.80
C ASN A 146 -11.40 1.91 25.80
N ILE A 147 -10.79 3.02 25.37
CA ILE A 147 -10.61 4.23 26.19
C ILE A 147 -11.98 4.74 26.66
N ALA A 148 -12.96 4.85 25.75
CA ALA A 148 -14.28 5.35 26.10
C ALA A 148 -15.05 4.45 27.08
N GLU A 149 -14.86 3.14 26.98
CA GLU A 149 -15.44 2.15 27.88
C GLU A 149 -14.76 2.18 29.26
N ASN A 150 -13.42 2.09 29.30
CA ASN A 150 -12.61 2.03 30.52
C ASN A 150 -12.70 3.32 31.35
N GLU A 151 -12.64 4.49 30.71
CA GLU A 151 -12.68 5.80 31.38
C GLU A 151 -14.11 6.32 31.61
N GLY A 152 -15.12 5.55 31.18
CA GLY A 152 -16.53 5.92 31.30
C GLY A 152 -16.88 7.20 30.55
N ILE A 153 -16.28 7.44 29.37
CA ILE A 153 -16.53 8.64 28.56
C ILE A 153 -17.94 8.56 27.98
N ARG A 154 -18.80 9.53 28.33
CA ARG A 154 -20.18 9.63 27.82
C ARG A 154 -20.49 10.98 27.19
N THR A 155 -19.70 12.01 27.50
CA THR A 155 -19.86 13.36 26.98
C THR A 155 -18.60 13.83 26.26
N SER A 156 -18.73 14.88 25.44
CA SER A 156 -17.57 15.55 24.82
C SER A 156 -16.64 16.17 25.85
N LYS A 157 -17.16 16.59 27.02
CA LYS A 157 -16.37 17.12 28.13
C LYS A 157 -15.50 16.02 28.75
N ASP A 158 -16.11 14.87 29.07
CA ASP A 158 -15.36 13.71 29.58
C ASP A 158 -14.27 13.26 28.60
N PHE A 159 -14.59 13.32 27.30
CA PHE A 159 -13.63 12.97 26.26
C PHE A 159 -12.38 13.82 26.36
N ILE A 160 -12.49 15.14 26.47
CA ILE A 160 -11.31 16.02 26.54
C ILE A 160 -10.58 15.90 27.87
N GLU A 161 -11.30 15.76 28.98
CA GLU A 161 -10.72 15.76 30.33
C GLU A 161 -10.08 14.42 30.73
N ARG A 162 -10.56 13.30 30.19
CA ARG A 162 -10.12 11.95 30.59
C ARG A 162 -9.30 11.23 29.51
N GLN A 163 -8.67 11.97 28.59
CA GLN A 163 -7.74 11.34 27.66
C GLN A 163 -6.51 10.83 28.41
N PRO A 164 -5.98 9.65 28.03
CA PRO A 164 -4.73 9.18 28.58
C PRO A 164 -3.58 10.09 28.12
N ILE A 165 -2.74 10.49 29.07
CA ILE A 165 -1.44 11.11 28.81
C ILE A 165 -0.45 9.98 28.57
N LEU A 166 0.21 9.98 27.42
CA LEU A 166 1.10 8.90 26.99
C LEU A 166 2.56 9.28 27.28
N THR A 167 3.33 8.31 27.76
CA THR A 167 4.78 8.47 27.89
C THR A 167 5.48 8.31 26.52
N PRO A 168 6.67 8.90 26.33
CA PRO A 168 7.46 8.68 25.12
C PRO A 168 7.68 7.20 24.79
N GLU A 169 7.91 6.36 25.81
CA GLU A 169 8.13 4.92 25.66
C GLU A 169 6.86 4.22 25.15
N THR A 170 5.69 4.63 25.65
CA THR A 170 4.41 4.10 25.17
C THR A 170 4.17 4.48 23.72
N VAL A 171 4.45 5.74 23.33
CA VAL A 171 4.33 6.19 21.94
C VAL A 171 5.26 5.40 21.03
N MET A 172 6.51 5.17 21.45
CA MET A 172 7.47 4.36 20.70
C MET A 172 7.03 2.89 20.57
N ALA A 173 6.52 2.28 21.64
CA ALA A 173 6.00 0.92 21.59
C ALA A 173 4.80 0.78 20.63
N ILE A 174 3.91 1.79 20.58
CA ILE A 174 2.81 1.83 19.61
C ILE A 174 3.36 1.91 18.19
N GLN A 175 4.27 2.85 17.95
CA GLN A 175 4.94 3.06 16.67
C GLN A 175 5.56 1.74 16.17
N GLU A 176 6.31 1.05 17.02
CA GLU A 176 6.95 -0.24 16.69
C GLU A 176 5.94 -1.35 16.40
N LYS A 177 4.92 -1.52 17.25
CA LYS A 177 3.87 -2.55 17.03
C LYS A 177 3.01 -2.28 15.80
N THR A 178 3.00 -1.04 15.30
CA THR A 178 2.17 -0.62 14.15
C THR A 178 2.97 -0.39 12.86
N VAL A 179 4.27 -0.73 12.84
CA VAL A 179 5.08 -0.74 11.61
C VAL A 179 4.41 -1.60 10.53
N GLY A 180 4.56 -1.20 9.27
CA GLY A 180 3.88 -1.81 8.12
C GLY A 180 2.55 -1.14 7.75
N GLN A 181 2.08 -0.21 8.60
CA GLN A 181 0.96 0.71 8.36
C GLN A 181 -0.27 0.02 7.77
N SER A 182 -0.56 0.23 6.48
CA SER A 182 -1.72 -0.33 5.80
C SER A 182 -1.80 -1.86 5.84
N ASN A 183 -0.66 -2.55 6.00
CA ASN A 183 -0.58 -4.01 6.14
C ASN A 183 -0.68 -4.49 7.60
N ASN A 184 -0.86 -3.59 8.56
CA ASN A 184 -0.90 -3.88 9.97
C ASN A 184 -2.32 -3.62 10.53
N SER A 185 -2.97 -4.65 11.06
CA SER A 185 -4.34 -4.54 11.58
C SER A 185 -4.43 -3.64 12.83
N MET A 186 -3.42 -3.68 13.71
CA MET A 186 -3.36 -2.83 14.90
C MET A 186 -3.25 -1.35 14.52
N TRP A 187 -2.52 -1.03 13.45
CA TRP A 187 -2.44 0.32 12.90
C TRP A 187 -3.82 0.85 12.49
N HIS A 188 -4.65 0.02 11.84
CA HIS A 188 -6.02 0.40 11.49
C HIS A 188 -6.90 0.59 12.72
N GLN A 189 -6.82 -0.32 13.70
CA GLN A 189 -7.61 -0.26 14.94
C GLN A 189 -7.29 1.00 15.75
N LEU A 190 -6.01 1.33 15.93
CA LEU A 190 -5.60 2.51 16.66
C LEU A 190 -5.93 3.80 15.92
N ARG A 191 -5.95 3.83 14.58
CA ARG A 191 -6.37 5.03 13.82
C ARG A 191 -7.87 5.29 13.89
N ARG A 192 -8.68 4.27 14.14
CA ARG A 192 -10.13 4.40 14.18
C ARG A 192 -10.56 5.30 15.34
N GLY A 193 -11.33 6.34 15.01
CA GLY A 193 -11.76 7.35 15.98
C GLY A 193 -10.71 8.43 16.28
N ARG A 194 -9.54 8.38 15.63
CA ARG A 194 -8.48 9.39 15.77
C ARG A 194 -8.42 10.31 14.57
N ILE A 195 -8.09 11.56 14.83
CA ILE A 195 -7.80 12.55 13.79
C ILE A 195 -6.33 12.36 13.41
N THR A 196 -6.08 11.98 12.15
CA THR A 196 -4.71 11.71 11.66
C THR A 196 -4.18 12.88 10.85
N ALA A 197 -2.85 13.05 10.79
CA ALA A 197 -2.22 14.20 10.13
C ALA A 197 -2.73 14.46 8.69
N SER A 198 -2.98 13.41 7.90
CA SER A 198 -3.54 13.53 6.54
C SER A 198 -4.95 14.13 6.50
N ASN A 199 -5.67 14.10 7.61
CA ASN A 199 -7.03 14.61 7.78
C ASN A 199 -7.10 15.93 8.58
N PHE A 200 -5.97 16.46 9.08
CA PHE A 200 -5.97 17.70 9.88
C PHE A 200 -6.59 18.87 9.14
N TYR A 201 -6.15 19.14 7.89
CA TYR A 201 -6.67 20.25 7.10
C TYR A 201 -8.15 20.09 6.70
N PRO A 202 -8.61 18.93 6.17
CA PRO A 202 -10.03 18.72 5.91
C PRO A 202 -10.92 18.91 7.14
N ILE A 203 -10.49 18.42 8.31
CA ILE A 203 -11.25 18.56 9.55
C ILE A 203 -11.26 20.01 10.04
N PHE A 204 -10.10 20.66 10.07
CA PHE A 204 -9.98 22.07 10.45
C PHE A 204 -10.87 22.98 9.60
N THR A 205 -10.80 22.84 8.27
CA THR A 205 -11.61 23.65 7.37
C THR A 205 -13.09 23.34 7.51
N ARG A 206 -13.47 22.07 7.69
CA ARG A 206 -14.87 21.70 7.92
C ARG A 206 -15.42 22.26 9.23
N VAL A 207 -14.67 22.18 10.33
CA VAL A 207 -15.06 22.75 11.63
C VAL A 207 -15.21 24.27 11.53
N ASN A 208 -14.30 24.96 10.84
CA ASN A 208 -14.42 26.40 10.62
C ASN A 208 -15.68 26.77 9.82
N SER A 209 -16.04 25.96 8.83
CA SER A 209 -17.28 26.15 8.10
C SER A 209 -18.49 25.92 9.01
N TYR A 210 -18.50 24.83 9.80
CA TYR A 210 -19.57 24.52 10.75
C TYR A 210 -19.78 25.65 11.78
N ASN A 211 -18.70 26.22 12.29
CA ASN A 211 -18.77 27.35 13.23
C ASN A 211 -19.37 28.62 12.60
N LYS A 212 -19.32 28.76 11.27
CA LYS A 212 -19.96 29.85 10.53
C LYS A 212 -21.41 29.54 10.16
N ASN A 213 -21.72 28.27 9.94
CA ASN A 213 -23.06 27.79 9.61
C ASN A 213 -23.28 26.39 10.22
N ALA A 214 -24.11 26.33 11.26
CA ALA A 214 -24.38 25.11 12.02
C ALA A 214 -25.14 24.04 11.23
N ASP A 215 -25.72 24.36 10.07
CA ASP A 215 -26.44 23.41 9.21
C ASP A 215 -25.50 22.56 8.33
N ILE A 216 -24.19 22.78 8.42
CA ILE A 216 -23.22 22.04 7.62
C ILE A 216 -23.09 20.60 8.11
N ASP A 217 -23.35 19.66 7.19
CA ASP A 217 -23.23 18.22 7.47
C ASP A 217 -21.78 17.80 7.83
N MET A 218 -21.62 17.18 8.99
CA MET A 218 -20.34 16.65 9.49
C MET A 218 -20.15 15.15 9.21
N SER A 219 -21.15 14.46 8.67
CA SER A 219 -21.19 13.00 8.54
C SER A 219 -20.00 12.45 7.75
N SER A 220 -19.59 13.12 6.68
CA SER A 220 -18.42 12.71 5.89
C SER A 220 -17.11 12.79 6.68
N SER A 221 -16.91 13.85 7.48
CA SER A 221 -15.73 14.00 8.33
C SER A 221 -15.72 12.96 9.45
N ILE A 222 -16.88 12.71 10.07
CA ILE A 222 -17.05 11.69 11.11
C ILE A 222 -16.76 10.30 10.52
N SER A 223 -17.33 9.96 9.37
CA SER A 223 -17.10 8.69 8.66
C SER A 223 -15.61 8.47 8.36
N THR A 224 -14.90 9.53 7.97
CA THR A 224 -13.46 9.50 7.72
C THR A 224 -12.66 9.23 9.01
N VAL A 225 -12.98 9.92 10.10
CA VAL A 225 -12.33 9.72 11.42
C VAL A 225 -12.61 8.33 11.98
N MET A 226 -13.82 7.81 11.78
CA MET A 226 -14.24 6.48 12.23
C MET A 226 -13.75 5.34 11.33
N GLY A 227 -12.96 5.63 10.30
CA GLY A 227 -12.41 4.64 9.36
C GLY A 227 -13.48 3.92 8.52
N LEU A 228 -14.67 4.51 8.39
CA LEU A 228 -15.80 3.95 7.63
C LEU A 228 -15.73 4.31 6.14
N ALA A 229 -15.00 5.39 5.81
CA ALA A 229 -14.76 5.81 4.44
C ALA A 229 -13.38 5.33 3.96
N THR A 230 -13.35 4.29 3.14
CA THR A 230 -12.14 3.86 2.43
C THR A 230 -12.25 4.16 0.94
N PRO A 231 -11.30 4.90 0.33
CA PRO A 231 -11.25 5.07 -1.10
C PRO A 231 -11.15 3.72 -1.80
N SER A 232 -11.80 3.58 -2.96
CA SER A 232 -11.70 2.35 -3.75
C SER A 232 -10.22 2.04 -4.06
N PRO A 233 -9.75 0.80 -3.78
CA PRO A 233 -8.36 0.42 -4.06
C PRO A 233 -8.04 0.45 -5.56
N ASN A 234 -9.07 0.52 -6.42
CA ASN A 234 -8.95 0.53 -7.87
C ASN A 234 -8.75 1.94 -8.46
N ILE A 235 -8.71 2.99 -7.63
CA ILE A 235 -8.37 4.33 -8.11
C ILE A 235 -6.93 4.31 -8.62
N ARG A 236 -6.77 4.50 -9.93
CA ARG A 236 -5.50 4.38 -10.64
C ARG A 236 -4.37 5.17 -9.99
N ALA A 237 -4.62 6.42 -9.63
CA ALA A 237 -3.64 7.28 -8.99
C ALA A 237 -3.19 6.74 -7.61
N LEU A 238 -4.11 6.19 -6.81
CA LEU A 238 -3.78 5.61 -5.49
C LEU A 238 -3.06 4.28 -5.62
N LYS A 239 -3.41 3.45 -6.63
CA LYS A 239 -2.67 2.23 -6.93
C LYS A 239 -1.25 2.53 -7.37
N PHE A 240 -1.10 3.46 -8.31
CA PHE A 240 0.19 3.92 -8.80
C PHE A 240 1.05 4.49 -7.66
N GLY A 241 0.48 5.34 -6.81
CA GLY A 241 1.19 5.91 -5.67
C GLY A 241 1.77 4.84 -4.75
N ARG A 242 0.95 3.84 -4.39
CA ARG A 242 1.37 2.71 -3.54
C ARG A 242 2.45 1.84 -4.18
N GLU A 243 2.38 1.61 -5.49
CA GLU A 243 3.38 0.81 -6.22
C GLU A 243 4.72 1.55 -6.37
N MET A 244 4.69 2.88 -6.50
CA MET A 244 5.89 3.69 -6.73
C MET A 244 6.55 4.23 -5.46
N GLU A 245 5.84 4.26 -4.34
CA GLU A 245 6.38 4.75 -3.06
C GLU A 245 7.67 4.02 -2.63
N PRO A 246 7.77 2.68 -2.69
CA PRO A 246 9.02 1.99 -2.34
C PRO A 246 10.20 2.40 -3.23
N VAL A 247 9.94 2.60 -4.53
CA VAL A 247 10.96 3.06 -5.50
C VAL A 247 11.40 4.50 -5.18
N ALA A 248 10.46 5.37 -4.82
CA ALA A 248 10.74 6.74 -4.41
C ALA A 248 11.58 6.81 -3.13
N LYS A 249 11.24 5.98 -2.13
CA LYS A 249 12.00 5.85 -0.88
C LYS A 249 13.43 5.40 -1.16
N GLU A 250 13.65 4.43 -2.06
CA GLU A 250 15.01 3.98 -2.38
C GLU A 250 15.84 5.07 -3.07
N MET A 251 15.29 5.73 -4.09
CA MET A 251 15.99 6.86 -4.73
C MET A 251 16.32 7.99 -3.74
N TYR A 252 15.42 8.26 -2.78
CA TYR A 252 15.71 9.21 -1.72
C TYR A 252 16.88 8.75 -0.85
N ARG A 253 16.90 7.47 -0.43
CA ARG A 253 18.01 6.93 0.37
C ARG A 253 19.35 7.07 -0.34
N GLU A 254 19.40 6.77 -1.64
CA GLU A 254 20.60 6.93 -2.47
C GLU A 254 21.05 8.40 -2.54
N GLU A 255 20.14 9.33 -2.84
CA GLU A 255 20.46 10.77 -2.94
C GLU A 255 20.83 11.39 -1.59
N TYR A 256 20.19 10.96 -0.50
CA TYR A 256 20.43 11.48 0.83
C TYR A 256 21.82 11.06 1.34
N ARG A 257 22.21 9.80 1.16
CA ARG A 257 23.54 9.30 1.58
C ARG A 257 24.71 10.00 0.90
N LYS A 258 24.50 10.59 -0.30
CA LYS A 258 25.55 11.37 -0.99
C LYS A 258 25.92 12.66 -0.26
N LYS A 259 25.03 13.18 0.59
CA LYS A 259 25.17 14.50 1.25
C LYS A 259 25.20 14.43 2.77
N HIS A 260 24.85 13.27 3.35
CA HIS A 260 24.65 13.10 4.78
C HIS A 260 25.44 11.88 5.29
N VAL A 261 26.20 12.07 6.36
CA VAL A 261 27.04 11.04 6.99
C VAL A 261 26.21 10.24 8.00
N ASN A 262 26.46 8.93 8.10
CA ASN A 262 25.77 8.00 9.02
C ASN A 262 24.23 8.07 8.92
N ALA A 263 23.73 8.21 7.68
CA ALA A 263 22.30 8.33 7.43
C ALA A 263 21.56 6.99 7.68
N CYS A 264 20.60 7.03 8.59
CA CYS A 264 19.72 5.93 8.97
C CYS A 264 18.29 6.18 8.49
N PHE A 265 17.62 5.10 8.10
CA PHE A 265 16.28 5.15 7.54
C PHE A 265 15.45 3.98 8.07
N GLU A 266 14.27 4.28 8.62
CA GLU A 266 13.41 3.25 9.20
C GLU A 266 11.96 3.43 8.74
N GLU A 267 11.32 2.31 8.37
CA GLU A 267 9.87 2.31 8.17
C GLU A 267 9.17 2.57 9.51
N CYS A 268 8.03 3.28 9.46
CA CYS A 268 7.30 3.65 10.65
C CYS A 268 5.85 3.19 10.68
N GLY A 269 5.31 3.06 11.88
CA GLY A 269 3.90 2.85 12.18
C GLY A 269 3.18 4.15 12.53
N LEU A 270 2.46 4.13 13.64
CA LEU A 270 1.61 5.20 14.13
C LEU A 270 2.23 5.86 15.36
N PHE A 271 2.37 7.18 15.31
CA PHE A 271 2.67 8.01 16.47
C PHE A 271 1.37 8.63 16.98
N LEU A 272 1.16 8.57 18.29
CA LEU A 272 0.10 9.30 18.98
C LEU A 272 0.69 10.56 19.63
N ASP A 273 -0.09 11.64 19.67
CA ASP A 273 0.30 12.80 20.47
C ASP A 273 0.23 12.46 21.96
N GLN A 274 1.28 12.81 22.71
CA GLN A 274 1.42 12.43 24.12
C GLN A 274 0.33 13.04 25.01
N ASN A 275 -0.13 14.26 24.69
CA ASN A 275 -1.10 14.98 25.51
C ASN A 275 -2.52 14.93 24.93
N LYS A 276 -2.63 14.63 23.62
CA LYS A 276 -3.88 14.60 22.87
C LYS A 276 -3.95 13.29 22.12
N SER A 277 -4.12 12.18 22.85
CA SER A 277 -4.05 10.83 22.28
C SER A 277 -5.09 10.56 21.17
N PHE A 278 -6.09 11.42 20.96
CA PHE A 278 -6.99 11.43 19.80
C PHE A 278 -6.37 11.99 18.50
N LEU A 279 -5.16 12.57 18.56
CA LEU A 279 -4.37 13.03 17.42
C LEU A 279 -3.27 12.01 17.12
N ALA A 280 -3.05 11.74 15.84
CA ALA A 280 -2.05 10.77 15.41
C ALA A 280 -1.39 11.11 14.07
N ALA A 281 -0.23 10.53 13.81
CA ALA A 281 0.50 10.70 12.56
C ALA A 281 1.22 9.40 12.18
N SER A 282 1.25 9.11 10.88
CA SER A 282 2.13 8.10 10.30
C SER A 282 2.89 8.79 9.17
N PRO A 283 4.15 9.17 9.37
CA PRO A 283 5.01 9.58 8.26
C PRO A 283 5.32 8.37 7.36
N ASP A 284 5.92 8.62 6.20
CA ASP A 284 6.26 7.52 5.28
C ASP A 284 7.57 6.84 5.69
N MET A 285 8.53 7.56 6.27
CA MET A 285 9.79 7.00 6.78
C MET A 285 10.40 7.92 7.85
N LEU A 286 11.10 7.34 8.84
CA LEU A 286 11.98 8.07 9.75
C LEU A 286 13.36 8.22 9.12
N VAL A 287 13.97 9.39 9.31
CA VAL A 287 15.29 9.71 8.76
C VAL A 287 16.16 10.28 9.88
N ALA A 288 17.38 9.80 10.03
CA ALA A 288 18.34 10.36 10.97
C ALA A 288 19.73 10.48 10.32
N CYS A 289 20.49 11.53 10.65
CA CYS A 289 21.92 11.62 10.36
C CYS A 289 22.62 12.48 11.42
N ASP A 290 23.94 12.32 11.56
CA ASP A 290 24.75 13.12 12.50
C ASP A 290 24.66 14.62 12.22
N CYS A 291 24.47 14.97 10.94
CA CYS A 291 24.39 16.32 10.42
C CYS A 291 23.08 17.07 10.73
N CYS A 292 21.96 16.36 10.82
CA CYS A 292 20.62 16.95 10.83
C CYS A 292 19.77 16.45 12.01
N GLY A 293 20.26 15.47 12.77
CA GLY A 293 19.49 14.79 13.79
C GLY A 293 18.34 13.98 13.19
N GLU A 294 17.28 13.82 13.96
CA GLU A 294 16.08 13.08 13.58
C GLU A 294 15.06 13.94 12.82
N GLY A 295 14.54 13.37 11.75
CA GLY A 295 13.49 13.95 10.92
C GLY A 295 12.63 12.88 10.26
N LEU A 296 11.83 13.34 9.31
CA LEU A 296 10.83 12.54 8.63
C LEU A 296 11.01 12.62 7.11
N LEU A 297 10.43 11.64 6.42
CA LEU A 297 10.15 11.70 5.00
C LEU A 297 8.64 11.56 4.76
N GLU A 298 8.11 12.44 3.92
CA GLU A 298 6.76 12.33 3.36
C GLU A 298 6.88 12.26 1.83
N VAL A 299 6.35 11.19 1.24
CA VAL A 299 6.43 10.86 -0.17
C VAL A 299 5.08 11.07 -0.85
N LYS A 300 5.10 11.73 -2.01
CA LYS A 300 3.95 11.83 -2.91
C LYS A 300 4.34 11.44 -4.32
N CYS A 301 3.94 10.23 -4.72
CA CYS A 301 4.09 9.74 -6.08
C CYS A 301 2.86 10.10 -6.91
N THR A 302 2.98 11.14 -7.73
CA THR A 302 1.86 11.69 -8.49
C THR A 302 1.95 11.30 -9.96
N LEU A 303 0.88 10.65 -10.44
CA LEU A 303 0.70 10.39 -11.87
C LEU A 303 0.25 11.68 -12.55
N LYS A 304 1.05 12.20 -13.47
CA LYS A 304 0.74 13.41 -14.22
C LYS A 304 0.19 13.05 -15.59
N PRO A 305 -0.97 13.62 -16.00
CA PRO A 305 -1.42 13.48 -17.38
C PRO A 305 -0.41 14.10 -18.34
N LYS A 306 -0.25 13.47 -19.51
CA LYS A 306 0.61 13.99 -20.57
C LYS A 306 0.17 15.41 -20.92
N CYS A 307 1.13 16.33 -21.02
CA CYS A 307 0.84 17.65 -21.57
C CYS A 307 0.72 17.51 -23.09
N GLU A 308 -0.44 17.87 -23.63
CA GLU A 308 -0.73 17.80 -25.06
C GLU A 308 0.13 18.78 -25.87
N VAL A 309 0.57 19.88 -25.25
CA VAL A 309 1.37 20.93 -25.89
C VAL A 309 2.86 20.60 -25.87
N CYS A 310 3.42 20.35 -24.69
CA CYS A 310 4.88 20.24 -24.54
C CYS A 310 5.43 18.87 -24.91
N LEU A 311 4.59 17.81 -24.92
CA LEU A 311 4.95 16.40 -25.19
C LEU A 311 6.10 15.81 -24.34
N GLN A 312 6.69 16.62 -23.45
CA GLN A 312 7.79 16.37 -22.53
C GLN A 312 7.39 16.87 -21.13
N PHE A 313 8.23 16.62 -20.12
CA PHE A 313 8.02 17.17 -18.79
C PHE A 313 7.99 18.69 -18.85
N CYS A 314 6.84 19.26 -18.47
CA CYS A 314 6.60 20.70 -18.42
C CYS A 314 5.88 21.08 -17.13
N THR A 315 5.78 22.38 -16.86
CA THR A 315 5.10 22.92 -15.68
C THR A 315 3.60 23.13 -15.90
N CYS A 316 3.11 22.97 -17.14
CA CYS A 316 1.73 23.31 -17.53
C CYS A 316 0.64 22.55 -16.75
N ASN A 317 0.94 21.35 -16.26
CA ASN A 317 0.01 20.51 -15.49
C ASN A 317 0.64 20.09 -14.15
N LEU A 318 1.27 21.01 -13.43
CA LEU A 318 1.76 20.72 -12.08
C LEU A 318 0.59 20.32 -11.17
N PRO A 319 0.80 19.35 -10.25
CA PRO A 319 -0.18 19.08 -9.22
C PRO A 319 -0.56 20.35 -8.47
N ASP A 320 -1.84 20.48 -8.12
CA ASP A 320 -2.42 21.64 -7.46
C ASP A 320 -1.71 22.03 -6.17
N TYR A 321 -1.12 21.06 -5.48
CA TYR A 321 -0.36 21.24 -4.25
C TYR A 321 1.03 21.84 -4.43
N LEU A 322 1.56 21.90 -5.65
CA LEU A 322 2.88 22.48 -5.94
C LEU A 322 2.77 23.88 -6.52
N GLY A 323 3.76 24.73 -6.21
CA GLY A 323 3.94 26.06 -6.78
C GLY A 323 5.42 26.44 -6.82
N TYR A 324 5.75 27.43 -7.63
CA TYR A 324 7.10 28.00 -7.65
C TYR A 324 7.22 29.11 -6.61
N VAL A 325 8.26 29.02 -5.78
CA VAL A 325 8.68 30.07 -4.85
C VAL A 325 10.17 30.26 -5.09
N ASP A 326 10.58 31.47 -5.48
CA ASP A 326 11.98 31.82 -5.79
C ASP A 326 12.68 30.83 -6.75
N GLY A 327 11.95 30.42 -7.80
CA GLY A 327 12.45 29.49 -8.82
C GLY A 327 12.54 28.03 -8.37
N ARG A 328 12.12 27.69 -7.15
CA ARG A 328 12.07 26.32 -6.63
C ARG A 328 10.63 25.81 -6.53
N LEU A 329 10.45 24.53 -6.82
CA LEU A 329 9.16 23.87 -6.71
C LEU A 329 8.91 23.46 -5.25
N GLU A 330 7.84 23.96 -4.66
CA GLU A 330 7.51 23.78 -3.25
C GLU A 330 6.01 23.46 -3.07
N ILE A 331 5.66 22.83 -1.95
CA ILE A 331 4.26 22.70 -1.53
C ILE A 331 3.69 24.09 -1.21
N LYS A 332 2.50 24.39 -1.73
CA LYS A 332 1.75 25.58 -1.34
C LYS A 332 1.39 25.50 0.15
N LYS A 333 1.71 26.54 0.93
CA LYS A 333 1.38 26.61 2.37
C LYS A 333 -0.12 26.49 2.67
N SER A 334 -0.98 26.88 1.72
CA SER A 334 -2.43 26.75 1.82
C SER A 334 -2.97 25.34 1.52
N HIS A 335 -2.10 24.42 1.07
CA HIS A 335 -2.53 23.08 0.68
C HIS A 335 -2.51 22.09 1.86
N LYS A 336 -3.42 21.11 1.84
CA LYS A 336 -3.57 20.07 2.88
C LYS A 336 -2.27 19.31 3.21
N TYR A 337 -1.40 19.09 2.23
CA TYR A 337 -0.12 18.38 2.44
C TYR A 337 0.88 19.19 3.28
N PHE A 338 0.86 20.52 3.20
CA PHE A 338 1.67 21.34 4.10
C PHE A 338 1.21 21.17 5.55
N CYS A 339 -0.11 21.22 5.77
CA CYS A 339 -0.71 20.97 7.09
C CYS A 339 -0.45 19.53 7.58
N GLN A 340 -0.47 18.53 6.69
CA GLN A 340 -0.11 17.16 7.02
C GLN A 340 1.34 17.05 7.52
N VAL A 341 2.30 17.66 6.81
CA VAL A 341 3.71 17.69 7.20
C VAL A 341 3.88 18.35 8.56
N GLN A 342 3.28 19.52 8.78
CA GLN A 342 3.32 20.20 10.09
C GLN A 342 2.67 19.36 11.19
N GLY A 343 1.57 18.67 10.88
CA GLY A 343 0.91 17.76 11.80
C GLY A 343 1.79 16.57 12.19
N GLN A 344 2.50 15.98 11.23
CA GLN A 344 3.47 14.91 11.49
C GLN A 344 4.61 15.41 12.38
N LEU A 345 5.17 16.59 12.10
CA LEU A 345 6.24 17.19 12.93
C LEU A 345 5.77 17.49 14.36
N ALA A 346 4.55 17.99 14.51
CA ALA A 346 3.95 18.25 15.81
C ALA A 346 3.76 16.95 16.60
N VAL A 347 3.07 15.95 16.04
CA VAL A 347 2.74 14.70 16.74
C VAL A 347 3.99 13.89 17.07
N THR A 348 4.95 13.81 16.15
CA THR A 348 6.18 13.03 16.33
C THR A 348 7.28 13.75 17.11
N GLN A 349 7.07 15.03 17.46
CA GLN A 349 8.04 15.90 18.12
C GLN A 349 9.37 16.07 17.36
N ARG A 350 9.36 15.96 16.03
CA ARG A 350 10.53 16.16 15.16
C ARG A 350 10.61 17.59 14.61
N GLN A 351 11.82 18.00 14.26
CA GLN A 351 12.10 19.38 13.85
C GLN A 351 11.98 19.61 12.34
N TRP A 352 12.14 18.56 11.53
CA TRP A 352 12.10 18.68 10.08
C TRP A 352 11.55 17.44 9.38
N CYS A 353 10.98 17.66 8.20
CA CYS A 353 10.47 16.64 7.30
C CYS A 353 10.94 16.98 5.89
N ASP A 354 11.58 16.04 5.22
CA ASP A 354 11.81 16.12 3.80
C ASP A 354 10.54 15.68 3.08
N PHE A 355 10.00 16.55 2.24
CA PHE A 355 8.90 16.22 1.36
C PHE A 355 9.46 15.84 -0.01
N LEU A 356 9.19 14.61 -0.41
CA LEU A 356 9.58 14.07 -1.70
C LEU A 356 8.37 14.01 -2.63
N CYS A 357 8.43 14.76 -3.71
CA CYS A 357 7.49 14.63 -4.81
C CYS A 357 8.14 13.92 -5.99
N THR A 358 7.50 12.87 -6.48
CA THR A 358 7.86 12.27 -7.76
C THR A 358 6.75 12.51 -8.78
N LEU A 359 7.16 13.05 -9.94
CA LEU A 359 6.27 13.31 -11.06
C LEU A 359 6.58 12.32 -12.16
N VAL A 360 5.62 11.42 -12.41
CA VAL A 360 5.73 10.43 -13.49
C VAL A 360 4.79 10.81 -14.62
N MET A 361 5.35 10.93 -15.82
CA MET A 361 4.56 11.10 -17.04
C MET A 361 4.10 9.73 -17.52
N GLU A 362 2.81 9.62 -17.79
CA GLU A 362 2.25 8.47 -18.46
C GLU A 362 2.70 8.47 -19.94
N HIS A 363 3.74 7.71 -20.28
CA HIS A 363 4.05 7.39 -21.67
C HIS A 363 3.32 6.11 -22.09
N PHE A 364 2.91 6.01 -23.35
CA PHE A 364 2.54 4.73 -23.95
C PHE A 364 3.73 3.78 -23.80
N TRP A 365 3.47 2.52 -23.43
CA TRP A 365 4.42 1.46 -23.05
C TRP A 365 4.78 1.42 -21.55
N LYS A 366 4.80 0.20 -21.00
CA LYS A 366 4.72 -0.18 -19.57
C LYS A 366 5.89 0.28 -18.66
N GLU A 367 6.68 1.26 -19.07
CA GLU A 367 7.83 1.73 -18.32
C GLU A 367 7.58 3.15 -17.80
N CYS A 368 7.21 3.23 -16.52
CA CYS A 368 7.11 4.49 -15.79
C CYS A 368 8.51 4.95 -15.38
N TYR A 369 9.08 5.91 -16.11
CA TYR A 369 10.34 6.53 -15.71
C TYR A 369 10.07 7.68 -14.73
N MET A 370 10.61 7.57 -13.52
CA MET A 370 10.66 8.67 -12.55
C MET A 370 11.62 9.75 -13.09
N LYS A 371 11.09 10.75 -13.79
CA LYS A 371 11.90 11.74 -14.51
C LYS A 371 12.31 12.94 -13.66
N ASN A 372 11.52 13.30 -12.63
CA ASN A 372 11.83 14.44 -11.77
C ASN A 372 11.55 14.12 -10.30
N LEU A 373 12.62 14.21 -9.52
CA LEU A 373 12.65 14.11 -8.07
C LEU A 373 12.74 15.53 -7.52
N THR A 374 11.77 15.97 -6.74
CA THR A 374 11.88 17.23 -5.98
C THR A 374 11.85 16.90 -4.51
N ILE A 375 12.94 17.20 -3.81
CA ILE A 375 13.05 17.08 -2.36
C ILE A 375 13.14 18.48 -1.78
N LYS A 376 12.24 18.79 -0.84
CA LYS A 376 12.29 20.03 -0.07
C LYS A 376 12.14 19.73 1.40
N ARG A 377 13.06 20.26 2.21
CA ARG A 377 12.97 20.22 3.67
C ARG A 377 12.01 21.29 4.19
N TYR A 378 11.12 20.87 5.08
CA TYR A 378 10.21 21.71 5.84
C TYR A 378 10.57 21.62 7.32
N MET A 379 10.68 22.78 7.97
CA MET A 379 10.89 22.87 9.41
C MET A 379 9.55 22.93 10.13
N LYS A 380 9.53 22.50 11.39
CA LYS A 380 8.41 22.72 12.31
C LYS A 380 8.21 24.22 12.48
N THR A 381 7.00 24.71 12.22
CA THR A 381 6.64 26.14 12.29
C THR A 381 5.80 26.47 13.50
#